data_AF-A0A0J5WQS8-F1
#
_entry.id   AF-A0A0J5WQS8-F1
#
_cell.length_a   1.000
_cell.length_b   1.000
_cell.length_c   1.000
_cell.angle_alpha   90.00
_cell.angle_beta   90.00
_cell.angle_gamma   90.00
#
_symmetry.space_group_name_H-M   'P 1'
#
loop_
_entity.id
_entity.type
_entity.pdbx_description
1 polymer ?
#
loop_
_entity_poly.entity_id
_entity_poly.type
_entity_poly.pdbx_seq_one_letter_code
_entity_poly.pdbx_strand_id
1 'polypeptide(L)'
;MNYNTEELMIDGIKDDYFAMTNRDGFSPQIVVYTNEGDRLFSLPGDWNAEQINIAIGVFERGERSGEKRGIAMAQRTMRDALGIIH
;
A
#
# COMPACT_ATOMS: atom_id res chain seq x y z
N MET A 1 -0.60 23.80 -16.27
CA MET A 1 0.51 22.93 -15.82
C MET A 1 0.06 21.49 -15.99
N ASN A 2 0.70 20.70 -16.85
CA ASN A 2 0.52 19.25 -16.82
C ASN A 2 1.33 18.74 -15.64
N TYR A 3 0.66 18.45 -14.53
CA TYR A 3 1.23 17.55 -13.53
C TYR A 3 1.27 16.18 -14.20
N ASN A 4 2.36 15.90 -14.93
CA ASN A 4 2.70 14.52 -15.26
C ASN A 4 3.03 13.90 -13.90
N THR A 5 2.00 13.39 -13.24
CA THR A 5 2.15 12.54 -12.07
C THR A 5 2.92 11.34 -12.57
N GLU A 6 4.22 11.31 -12.30
CA GLU A 6 5.08 10.17 -12.58
C GLU A 6 4.68 9.06 -11.62
N GLU A 7 3.55 8.42 -11.90
CA GLU A 7 3.09 7.23 -11.20
C GLU A 7 4.03 6.09 -11.61
N LEU A 8 5.11 5.94 -10.85
CA LEU A 8 6.07 4.88 -11.07
C LEU A 8 5.50 3.59 -10.50
N MET A 9 5.22 2.63 -11.38
CA MET A 9 4.91 1.27 -10.98
C MET A 9 6.12 0.65 -10.30
N ILE A 10 5.89 0.02 -9.15
CA ILE A 10 6.91 -0.71 -8.41
C ILE A 10 6.92 -2.14 -8.92
N ASP A 11 8.09 -2.59 -9.37
CA ASP A 11 8.31 -3.97 -9.80
C ASP A 11 8.44 -4.93 -8.60
N GLY A 12 8.20 -6.22 -8.82
CA GLY A 12 8.33 -7.25 -7.79
C GLY A 12 7.17 -7.29 -6.78
N ILE A 13 6.03 -6.69 -7.13
CA ILE A 13 4.78 -6.83 -6.39
C ILE A 13 4.09 -8.13 -6.78
N LYS A 14 3.46 -8.80 -5.81
CA LYS A 14 2.70 -10.05 -6.00
C LYS A 14 1.70 -9.93 -7.16
N ASP A 15 1.61 -10.94 -8.05
CA ASP A 15 0.85 -10.94 -9.31
C ASP A 15 -0.62 -10.45 -9.27
N ASP A 16 -1.27 -10.48 -8.10
CA ASP A 16 -2.67 -10.05 -7.94
C ASP A 16 -2.81 -8.55 -7.58
N TYR A 17 -1.68 -7.88 -7.38
CA TYR A 17 -1.60 -6.52 -6.89
C TYR A 17 -0.60 -5.71 -7.71
N PHE A 18 -0.81 -4.40 -7.76
CA PHE A 18 0.20 -3.48 -8.25
C PHE A 18 0.33 -2.29 -7.30
N ALA A 19 1.55 -1.80 -7.15
CA ALA A 19 1.84 -0.64 -6.31
C ALA A 19 2.38 0.50 -7.18
N MET A 20 1.86 1.69 -6.96
CA MET A 20 2.23 2.89 -7.70
C MET A 20 2.69 3.96 -6.72
N THR A 21 3.86 4.54 -6.96
CA THR A 21 4.31 5.71 -6.20
C THR A 21 3.56 6.93 -6.70
N ASN A 22 2.75 7.52 -5.84
CA ASN A 22 2.15 8.81 -6.06
C ASN A 22 3.05 9.88 -5.39
N ARG A 23 3.63 10.75 -6.21
CA ARG A 23 4.45 11.90 -5.78
C ARG A 23 3.65 13.21 -5.74
N ASP A 24 2.35 13.13 -5.49
CA ASP A 24 1.51 14.33 -5.38
C ASP A 24 1.65 14.94 -3.97
N GLY A 25 2.38 16.05 -3.86
CA GLY A 25 2.50 16.85 -2.63
C GLY A 25 3.83 16.73 -1.88
N PHE A 26 3.80 17.02 -0.56
CA PHE A 26 4.99 17.18 0.30
C PHE A 26 5.64 15.86 0.74
N SER A 27 5.01 14.71 0.53
CA SER A 27 5.57 13.42 0.91
C SER A 27 5.18 12.35 -0.11
N PRO A 28 6.16 11.60 -0.65
CA PRO A 28 5.86 10.50 -1.56
C PRO A 28 5.03 9.45 -0.82
N GLN A 29 4.02 8.91 -1.48
CA GLN A 29 3.19 7.83 -0.96
C GLN A 29 3.13 6.71 -1.99
N ILE A 30 3.03 5.47 -1.53
CA ILE A 30 2.81 4.32 -2.39
C ILE A 30 1.36 3.89 -2.23
N VAL A 31 0.65 3.71 -3.32
CA VAL A 31 -0.74 3.25 -3.32
C VAL A 31 -0.77 1.84 -3.89
N VAL A 32 -1.38 0.92 -3.15
CA VAL A 32 -1.56 -0.47 -3.59
C VAL A 32 -2.97 -0.64 -4.14
N TYR A 33 -3.04 -1.27 -5.30
CA TYR A 33 -4.27 -1.57 -6.02
C TYR A 33 -4.40 -3.08 -6.26
N THR A 34 -5.63 -3.56 -6.39
CA THR A 34 -5.92 -4.89 -6.94
C THR A 34 -5.70 -4.92 -8.45
N ASN A 35 -5.53 -6.09 -9.04
CA ASN A 35 -5.50 -6.26 -10.50
C ASN A 35 -6.75 -5.70 -11.23
N GLU A 36 -7.88 -5.57 -10.53
CA GLU A 36 -9.12 -4.96 -11.04
C GLU A 36 -9.08 -3.41 -11.03
N GLY A 37 -8.02 -2.82 -10.46
CA GLY A 37 -7.85 -1.37 -10.34
C GLY A 37 -8.47 -0.77 -9.08
N ASP A 38 -8.90 -1.60 -8.12
CA ASP A 38 -9.50 -1.12 -6.88
C ASP A 38 -8.41 -0.72 -5.87
N ARG A 39 -8.53 0.48 -5.29
CA ARG A 39 -7.53 1.01 -4.36
C ARG A 39 -7.72 0.37 -2.99
N LEU A 40 -6.69 -0.34 -2.52
CA LEU A 40 -6.73 -1.02 -1.22
C LEU A 40 -6.30 -0.11 -0.07
N PHE A 41 -5.05 0.34 -0.09
CA PHE A 41 -4.46 1.15 0.97
C PHE A 41 -3.26 1.95 0.46
N SER A 42 -2.80 2.90 1.29
CA SER A 42 -1.63 3.71 1.03
C SER A 42 -0.55 3.47 2.08
N LEU A 43 0.69 3.48 1.60
CA LEU A 43 1.93 3.24 2.31
C LEU A 43 2.86 4.46 2.17
N PRO A 44 3.87 4.60 3.06
CA PRO A 44 4.93 5.59 2.89
C PRO A 44 5.70 5.40 1.57
N GLY A 45 6.15 6.49 0.98
CA GLY A 45 6.88 6.51 -0.30
C GLY A 45 8.24 5.82 -0.30
N ASP A 46 8.82 5.63 0.88
CA ASP A 46 10.17 5.07 1.07
C ASP A 46 10.19 3.54 1.18
N TRP A 47 9.04 2.87 1.01
CA TRP A 47 8.95 1.42 1.14
C TRP A 47 9.41 0.68 -0.12
N ASN A 48 10.10 -0.43 0.08
CA ASN A 48 10.53 -1.33 -1.01
C ASN A 48 9.47 -2.39 -1.33
N ALA A 49 9.63 -3.07 -2.47
CA ALA A 49 8.72 -4.12 -2.93
C ALA A 49 8.49 -5.24 -1.90
N GLU A 50 9.51 -5.62 -1.13
CA GLU A 50 9.40 -6.64 -0.09
C GLU A 50 8.49 -6.18 1.06
N GLN A 51 8.68 -4.96 1.56
CA GLN A 51 7.84 -4.37 2.60
C GLN A 51 6.38 -4.21 2.14
N ILE A 52 6.18 -3.82 0.88
CA ILE A 52 4.84 -3.73 0.29
C ILE A 52 4.19 -5.12 0.23
N ASN A 53 4.90 -6.15 -0.21
CA ASN A 53 4.40 -7.52 -0.25
C ASN A 53 4.07 -8.07 1.15
N ILE A 54 4.86 -7.71 2.18
CA ILE A 54 4.53 -8.04 3.57
C ILE A 54 3.20 -7.39 3.98
N ALA A 55 2.99 -6.11 3.64
CA ALA A 55 1.73 -5.44 3.93
C ALA A 55 0.54 -6.08 3.19
N ILE A 56 0.70 -6.42 1.91
CA ILE A 56 -0.31 -7.15 1.13
C ILE A 56 -0.65 -8.49 1.83
N GLY A 57 0.36 -9.25 2.25
CA GLY A 57 0.15 -10.53 2.93
C GLY A 57 -0.58 -10.40 4.28
N VAL A 58 -0.35 -9.32 5.02
CA VAL A 58 -1.10 -9.02 6.26
C VAL A 58 -2.54 -8.61 5.93
N PHE A 59 -2.75 -7.80 4.89
CA PHE A 59 -4.07 -7.43 4.41
C PHE A 59 -4.89 -8.66 3.99
N GLU A 60 -4.33 -9.55 3.19
CA GLU A 60 -5.00 -10.79 2.75
C GLU A 60 -5.40 -11.68 3.94
N ARG A 61 -4.53 -11.79 4.94
CA ARG A 61 -4.86 -12.53 6.18
C ARG A 61 -6.01 -11.86 6.94
N GLY A 62 -6.05 -10.54 6.98
CA GLY A 62 -7.12 -9.76 7.60
C GLY A 62 -8.46 -9.91 6.87
N GLU A 63 -8.47 -9.77 5.55
CA GLU A 63 -9.65 -9.97 4.69
C GLU A 63 -10.20 -11.40 4.80
N ARG A 64 -9.32 -12.40 4.76
CA ARG A 64 -9.71 -13.81 4.89
C ARG A 64 -10.31 -14.15 6.26
N SER A 65 -10.02 -13.35 7.28
CA SER A 65 -10.61 -13.48 8.61
C SER A 65 -12.05 -12.92 8.69
N GLY A 66 -12.58 -12.32 7.62
CA GLY A 66 -13.98 -11.91 7.50
C GLY A 66 -14.39 -10.67 8.30
N GLU A 67 -13.43 -9.99 8.94
CA GLU A 67 -13.71 -8.73 9.61
C GLU A 67 -13.61 -7.59 8.59
N LYS A 68 -14.72 -6.92 8.28
CA LYS A 68 -14.73 -5.56 7.68
C LYS A 68 -13.96 -4.51 8.51
N ARG A 69 -13.46 -4.91 9.69
CA ARG A 69 -12.52 -4.18 10.55
C ARG A 69 -11.05 -4.52 10.28
N GLY A 70 -10.78 -5.58 9.52
CA GLY A 70 -9.46 -6.12 9.20
C GLY A 70 -8.63 -5.15 8.37
N ILE A 71 -9.22 -4.41 7.43
CA ILE A 71 -8.50 -3.39 6.66
C ILE A 71 -8.03 -2.24 7.58
N ALA A 72 -8.94 -1.69 8.39
CA ALA A 72 -8.63 -0.60 9.31
C ALA A 72 -7.66 -1.03 10.43
N MET A 73 -7.80 -2.26 10.94
CA MET A 73 -6.91 -2.82 11.94
C MET A 73 -5.56 -3.18 11.34
N ALA A 74 -5.50 -3.75 10.13
CA ALA A 74 -4.26 -4.05 9.43
C ALA A 74 -3.51 -2.75 9.08
N GLN A 75 -4.20 -1.71 8.60
CA GLN A 75 -3.57 -0.40 8.39
C GLN A 75 -3.02 0.17 9.71
N ARG A 76 -3.76 0.05 10.82
CA ARG A 76 -3.30 0.54 12.13
C ARG A 76 -2.13 -0.29 12.67
N THR A 77 -2.21 -1.61 12.60
CA THR A 77 -1.17 -2.54 13.03
C THR A 77 0.08 -2.44 12.15
N MET A 78 -0.04 -2.19 10.85
CA MET A 78 1.10 -1.87 9.98
C MET A 78 1.77 -0.56 10.40
N ARG A 79 0.97 0.47 10.74
CA ARG A 79 1.48 1.74 11.25
C ARG A 79 2.25 1.59 12.56
N ASP A 80 1.68 0.81 13.49
CA ASP A 80 2.23 0.54 14.82
C ASP A 80 3.46 -0.37 14.75
N ALA A 81 3.39 -1.48 14.00
CA ALA A 81 4.45 -2.48 13.89
C ALA A 81 5.70 -1.98 13.16
N LEU A 82 5.55 -0.94 12.32
CA LEU A 82 6.66 -0.35 11.56
C LEU A 82 7.17 0.95 12.17
N GLY A 83 6.71 1.28 13.39
CA GLY A 83 7.21 2.43 14.13
C GLY A 83 6.91 3.76 13.45
N ILE A 84 5.88 3.83 12.59
CA ILE A 84 5.36 5.09 12.04
C ILE A 84 4.50 5.74 13.14
N ILE A 85 5.14 6.00 14.27
CA ILE A 85 4.64 6.84 15.35
C ILE A 85 5.09 8.25 14.98
N HIS A 86 4.12 9.13 14.72
CA HIS A 86 4.33 10.55 14.96
C HIS A 86 3.81 10.83 16.37
#